data_AF-A0A3T0L1B8-F1
#
_entry.id   AF-A0A3T0L1B8-F1
#
_cell.length_a   1.000
_cell.length_b   1.000
_cell.length_c   1.000
_cell.angle_alpha   90.00
_cell.angle_beta   90.00
_cell.angle_gamma   90.00
#
_symmetry.space_group_name_H-M   'P 1'
#
loop_
_entity.id
_entity.type
_entity.pdbx_description
1 polymer ?
#
loop_
_entity_poly.entity_id
_entity_poly.type
_entity_poly.pdbx_seq_one_letter_code
_entity_poly.pdbx_strand_id
1 'polypeptide(L)'
;MTSYIKLTKQKNCNSSSAFTMIELLVVIIIIGIIVAALTFNFTPNKLQIAADMLMKNIKFTQSLALKDDKYQPFPNSNTAMEENRSKYWFKQWWHLKITNTGNTIYYYIFSDSPSNSSSSNFDEGYSHLSELAINPMSKKYYIGAIVSDYSPELNLSAYGVKKVEFTGYSSSPMPNNMGNRIDILFDSEGNVFLNEGIAGDSNTNPDINPLKNVRHLLTKTVKIRLCKDTTCTNSNCIAIAISPSGDVEQTQCF
;
A
#
# COMPACT_ATOMS: atom_id res chain seq x y z
N MET A 1 -15.70 -92.41 -7.78
CA MET A 1 -14.45 -92.29 -6.99
C MET A 1 -13.72 -91.08 -7.54
N THR A 2 -13.86 -89.93 -6.88
CA THR A 2 -13.22 -88.67 -7.31
C THR A 2 -12.96 -87.86 -6.04
N SER A 3 -11.74 -87.99 -5.53
CA SER A 3 -11.27 -87.21 -4.38
C SER A 3 -10.44 -86.05 -4.92
N TYR A 4 -10.92 -84.83 -4.72
CA TYR A 4 -10.16 -83.61 -5.02
C TYR A 4 -9.34 -83.23 -3.79
N ILE A 5 -8.01 -83.28 -3.90
CA ILE A 5 -7.11 -82.71 -2.90
C ILE A 5 -7.05 -81.20 -3.15
N LYS A 6 -7.66 -80.43 -2.25
CA LYS A 6 -7.60 -78.97 -2.27
C LYS A 6 -6.26 -78.52 -1.67
N LEU A 7 -5.29 -78.17 -2.51
CA LEU A 7 -4.04 -77.56 -2.08
C LEU A 7 -4.31 -76.11 -1.65
N THR A 8 -4.47 -75.87 -0.35
CA THR A 8 -4.43 -74.51 0.20
C THR A 8 -2.98 -74.05 0.30
N LYS A 9 -2.56 -73.21 -0.65
CA LYS A 9 -1.27 -72.51 -0.61
C LYS A 9 -1.26 -71.59 0.62
N GLN A 10 -0.48 -71.94 1.64
CA GLN A 10 -0.29 -71.11 2.81
C GLN A 10 0.48 -69.85 2.40
N LYS A 11 -0.20 -68.70 2.38
CA LYS A 11 0.46 -67.41 2.22
C LYS A 11 1.28 -67.17 3.49
N ASN A 12 2.60 -67.10 3.37
CA ASN A 12 3.45 -66.50 4.40
C ASN A 12 3.06 -65.02 4.48
N CYS A 13 2.13 -64.69 5.38
CA CYS A 13 2.01 -63.32 5.85
C CYS A 13 3.24 -63.07 6.70
N ASN A 14 4.29 -62.48 6.11
CA ASN A 14 5.26 -61.73 6.89
C ASN A 14 4.44 -60.79 7.78
N SER A 15 4.53 -60.97 9.09
CA SER A 15 3.85 -60.08 10.03
C SER A 15 4.35 -58.68 9.71
N SER A 16 3.48 -57.83 9.15
CA SER A 16 3.70 -56.40 9.15
C SER A 16 3.98 -56.03 10.60
N SER A 17 5.23 -55.62 10.89
CA SER A 17 5.72 -55.37 12.24
C SER A 17 4.71 -54.47 12.95
N ALA A 18 4.00 -55.03 13.93
CA ALA A 18 3.02 -54.30 14.69
C ALA A 18 3.75 -53.45 15.72
N PHE A 19 3.35 -52.19 15.81
CA PHE A 19 3.94 -51.24 16.74
C PHE A 19 3.71 -51.69 18.18
N THR A 20 4.78 -51.77 18.98
CA THR A 20 4.67 -52.31 20.34
C THR A 20 4.23 -51.22 21.33
N MET A 21 3.53 -51.61 22.41
CA MET A 21 3.07 -50.67 23.45
C MET A 21 4.22 -49.88 24.09
N ILE A 22 5.41 -50.47 24.21
CA ILE A 22 6.59 -49.79 24.76
C ILE A 22 7.18 -48.77 23.77
N GLU A 23 7.13 -49.07 22.48
CA GLU A 23 7.58 -48.17 21.41
C GLU A 23 6.71 -46.91 21.34
N LEU A 24 5.40 -47.05 21.57
CA LEU A 24 4.48 -45.93 21.72
C LEU A 24 4.83 -45.01 22.88
N LEU A 25 5.15 -45.59 24.03
CA LEU A 25 5.51 -44.83 25.21
C LEU A 25 6.79 -44.02 24.99
N VAL A 26 7.80 -44.64 24.35
CA VAL A 26 9.05 -43.95 24.00
C VAL A 26 8.78 -42.80 23.02
N VAL A 27 7.94 -43.00 22.00
CA VAL A 27 7.59 -41.93 21.04
C VAL A 27 6.89 -40.76 21.73
N ILE A 28 5.95 -41.01 22.65
CA ILE A 28 5.24 -39.94 23.37
C ILE A 28 6.21 -39.13 24.25
N ILE A 29 7.15 -39.80 24.94
CA ILE A 29 8.17 -39.13 25.75
C ILE A 29 9.07 -38.27 24.87
N ILE A 30 9.54 -38.79 23.73
CA ILE A 30 10.40 -38.06 22.80
C ILE A 30 9.67 -36.83 22.25
N ILE A 31 8.42 -36.96 21.82
CA ILE A 31 7.61 -35.83 21.34
C ILE A 31 7.41 -34.81 22.46
N GLY A 32 7.14 -35.26 23.69
CA GLY A 32 6.98 -34.39 24.85
C GLY A 32 8.24 -33.55 25.14
N ILE A 33 9.42 -34.16 25.05
CA ILE A 33 10.71 -33.46 25.20
C ILE A 33 10.92 -32.46 24.05
N ILE A 34 10.65 -32.86 22.81
CA ILE A 34 10.79 -31.98 21.65
C ILE A 34 9.88 -30.75 21.77
N VAL A 35 8.60 -30.95 22.12
CA VAL A 35 7.65 -29.84 22.29
C VAL A 35 8.05 -28.94 23.46
N ALA A 36 8.53 -29.49 24.56
CA ALA A 36 8.99 -28.71 25.71
C ALA A 36 10.29 -27.92 25.44
N ALA A 37 11.15 -28.43 24.55
CA ALA A 37 12.42 -27.78 24.19
C ALA A 37 12.26 -26.75 23.05
N LEU A 38 11.21 -26.83 22.25
CA LEU A 38 10.97 -25.92 21.14
C LEU A 38 10.27 -24.64 21.61
N THR A 39 11.06 -23.60 21.88
CA THR A 39 10.55 -22.23 22.05
C THR A 39 10.64 -21.48 20.73
N PHE A 40 9.52 -21.24 20.07
CA PHE A 40 9.50 -20.44 18.84
C PHE A 40 9.31 -18.96 19.16
N ASN A 41 10.37 -18.15 19.00
CA ASN A 41 10.28 -16.70 19.14
C ASN A 41 10.01 -16.04 17.78
N PHE A 42 8.74 -16.00 17.38
CA PHE A 42 8.31 -15.28 16.17
C PHE A 42 8.13 -13.80 16.49
N THR A 43 9.22 -13.02 16.42
CA THR A 43 9.11 -11.55 16.38
C THR A 43 9.03 -11.11 14.93
N PRO A 44 7.85 -10.72 14.42
CA PRO A 44 7.75 -10.31 13.02
C PRO A 44 8.54 -9.01 12.80
N ASN A 45 9.20 -8.92 11.67
CA ASN A 45 9.90 -7.70 11.29
C ASN A 45 8.87 -6.59 11.00
N LYS A 46 8.71 -5.65 11.93
CA LYS A 46 7.75 -4.55 11.80
C LYS A 46 8.01 -3.66 10.58
N LEU A 47 9.28 -3.46 10.21
CA LEU A 47 9.63 -2.66 9.03
C LEU A 47 9.17 -3.36 7.74
N GLN A 48 9.32 -4.68 7.69
CA GLN A 48 8.82 -5.50 6.59
C GLN A 48 7.29 -5.38 6.48
N ILE A 49 6.56 -5.50 7.60
CA ILE A 49 5.10 -5.34 7.61
C ILE A 49 4.69 -3.95 7.09
N ALA A 50 5.38 -2.89 7.51
CA ALA A 50 5.12 -1.54 7.03
C ALA A 50 5.35 -1.40 5.51
N ALA A 51 6.43 -1.99 5.00
CA ALA A 51 6.73 -1.97 3.57
C ALA A 51 5.68 -2.74 2.75
N ASP A 52 5.30 -3.93 3.21
CA ASP A 52 4.27 -4.75 2.57
C ASP A 52 2.91 -4.05 2.57
N MET A 53 2.55 -3.41 3.68
CA MET A 53 1.31 -2.64 3.80
C MET A 53 1.30 -1.43 2.86
N LEU A 54 2.40 -0.66 2.82
CA LEU A 54 2.52 0.48 1.92
C LEU A 54 2.46 0.04 0.45
N MET A 55 3.19 -1.01 0.07
CA MET A 55 3.15 -1.57 -1.29
C MET A 55 1.74 -2.03 -1.68
N LYS A 56 1.06 -2.77 -0.79
CA LYS A 56 -0.32 -3.20 -1.01
C LYS A 56 -1.24 -2.00 -1.25
N ASN A 57 -1.06 -0.93 -0.47
CA ASN A 57 -1.90 0.24 -0.55
C ASN A 57 -1.60 1.12 -1.76
N ILE A 58 -0.36 1.18 -2.25
CA ILE A 58 -0.04 1.80 -3.54
C ILE A 58 -0.77 1.05 -4.67
N LYS A 59 -0.69 -0.29 -4.69
CA LYS A 59 -1.41 -1.12 -5.68
C LYS A 59 -2.92 -0.95 -5.58
N PHE A 60 -3.44 -0.81 -4.36
CA PHE A 60 -4.84 -0.51 -4.14
C PHE A 60 -5.23 0.86 -4.71
N THR A 61 -4.46 1.92 -4.46
CA THR A 61 -4.69 3.25 -5.06
C THR A 61 -4.67 3.19 -6.58
N GLN A 62 -3.70 2.49 -7.18
CA GLN A 62 -3.65 2.26 -8.62
C GLN A 62 -4.93 1.55 -9.11
N SER A 63 -5.38 0.50 -8.42
CA SER A 63 -6.62 -0.20 -8.78
C SER A 63 -7.86 0.70 -8.67
N LEU A 64 -7.87 1.65 -7.74
CA LEU A 64 -8.95 2.63 -7.62
C LEU A 64 -8.95 3.57 -8.84
N ALA A 65 -7.78 4.11 -9.22
CA ALA A 65 -7.64 4.95 -10.40
C ALA A 65 -8.07 4.25 -11.70
N LEU A 66 -7.71 2.98 -11.89
CA LEU A 66 -8.11 2.20 -13.06
C LEU A 66 -9.61 1.88 -13.10
N LYS A 67 -10.28 1.86 -11.94
CA LYS A 67 -11.71 1.52 -11.83
C LYS A 67 -12.60 2.77 -11.88
N ASP A 68 -12.15 3.86 -11.29
CA ASP A 68 -12.90 5.09 -11.07
C ASP A 68 -12.38 6.17 -12.01
N ASP A 69 -12.94 6.20 -13.22
CA ASP A 69 -12.59 7.19 -14.22
C ASP A 69 -13.14 8.57 -13.82
N LYS A 70 -12.21 9.48 -13.57
CA LYS A 70 -12.49 10.88 -13.20
C LYS A 70 -12.73 11.77 -14.40
N TYR A 71 -12.57 11.26 -15.61
CA TYR A 71 -12.75 12.04 -16.82
C TYR A 71 -14.19 12.51 -16.96
N GLN A 72 -14.38 13.83 -16.83
CA GLN A 72 -15.68 14.48 -17.01
C GLN A 72 -15.50 15.66 -17.98
N PRO A 73 -15.71 15.46 -19.30
CA PRO A 73 -15.50 16.53 -20.27
C PRO A 73 -16.58 17.62 -20.25
N PHE A 74 -17.76 17.32 -19.66
CA PHE A 74 -18.90 18.24 -19.60
C PHE A 74 -19.52 18.25 -18.20
N PRO A 75 -19.99 19.42 -17.72
CA PRO A 75 -20.64 19.52 -16.41
C PRO A 75 -22.01 18.83 -16.41
N ASN A 76 -22.33 18.11 -15.34
CA ASN A 76 -23.64 17.47 -15.17
C ASN A 76 -24.74 18.47 -14.80
N SER A 77 -24.38 19.66 -14.34
CA SER A 77 -25.29 20.75 -14.00
C SER A 77 -24.62 22.11 -14.16
N ASN A 78 -25.40 23.19 -14.23
CA ASN A 78 -24.90 24.57 -14.37
C ASN A 78 -24.41 25.18 -13.05
N THR A 79 -23.88 24.34 -12.14
CA THR A 79 -23.30 24.83 -10.88
C THR A 79 -21.81 25.07 -11.07
N ALA A 80 -21.27 26.10 -10.42
CA ALA A 80 -19.83 26.42 -10.49
C ALA A 80 -18.96 25.21 -10.08
N MET A 81 -19.42 24.41 -9.11
CA MET A 81 -18.75 23.18 -8.68
C MET A 81 -18.66 22.14 -9.79
N GLU A 82 -19.74 21.89 -10.54
CA GLU A 82 -19.74 20.93 -11.65
C GLU A 82 -18.97 21.44 -12.88
N GLU A 83 -18.98 22.75 -13.11
CA GLU A 83 -18.11 23.38 -14.11
C GLU A 83 -16.63 23.18 -13.77
N ASN A 84 -16.25 23.42 -12.50
CA ASN A 84 -14.90 23.18 -12.01
C ASN A 84 -14.52 21.69 -12.05
N ARG A 85 -15.44 20.79 -11.72
CA ARG A 85 -15.26 19.33 -11.85
C ARG A 85 -14.83 18.95 -13.26
N SER A 86 -15.47 19.55 -14.26
CA SER A 86 -15.22 19.23 -15.66
C SER A 86 -13.95 19.89 -16.19
N LYS A 87 -13.72 21.14 -15.78
CA LYS A 87 -12.56 21.95 -16.17
C LYS A 87 -11.24 21.41 -15.60
N TYR A 88 -11.29 20.86 -14.39
CA TYR A 88 -10.13 20.41 -13.63
C TYR A 88 -10.22 18.92 -13.28
N TRP A 89 -10.85 18.12 -14.13
CA TRP A 89 -11.19 16.71 -13.85
C TRP A 89 -10.00 15.88 -13.35
N PHE A 90 -8.79 16.16 -13.86
CA PHE A 90 -7.54 15.49 -13.50
C PHE A 90 -7.06 15.78 -12.07
N LYS A 91 -7.54 16.84 -11.42
CA LYS A 91 -7.26 17.13 -10.01
C LYS A 91 -7.96 16.16 -9.06
N GLN A 92 -8.94 15.40 -9.56
CA GLN A 92 -9.66 14.38 -8.80
C GLN A 92 -9.02 12.99 -8.90
N TRP A 93 -7.86 12.84 -9.56
CA TRP A 93 -7.16 11.55 -9.64
C TRP A 93 -6.92 10.93 -8.26
N TRP A 94 -6.64 9.64 -8.19
CA TRP A 94 -6.44 8.99 -6.89
C TRP A 94 -5.01 9.21 -6.39
N HIS A 95 -4.90 9.66 -5.14
CA HIS A 95 -3.65 9.97 -4.48
C HIS A 95 -3.33 8.95 -3.39
N LEU A 96 -2.03 8.69 -3.20
CA LEU A 96 -1.47 8.20 -1.97
C LEU A 96 -0.48 9.24 -1.45
N LYS A 97 -0.84 9.88 -0.34
CA LYS A 97 -0.06 10.99 0.23
C LYS A 97 0.53 10.59 1.57
N ILE A 98 1.85 10.52 1.64
CA ILE A 98 2.62 10.28 2.86
C ILE A 98 2.90 11.62 3.52
N THR A 99 2.64 11.72 4.82
CA THR A 99 2.85 12.92 5.62
C THR A 99 3.69 12.59 6.85
N ASN A 100 4.66 13.47 7.12
CA ASN A 100 5.47 13.47 8.32
C ASN A 100 5.16 14.74 9.13
N THR A 101 4.56 14.58 10.31
CA THR A 101 4.26 15.71 11.20
C THR A 101 5.38 15.99 12.21
N GLY A 102 6.57 15.42 12.02
CA GLY A 102 7.69 15.46 12.96
C GLY A 102 7.60 14.37 14.04
N ASN A 103 6.41 14.13 14.58
CA ASN A 103 6.18 13.10 15.60
C ASN A 103 5.65 11.79 15.03
N THR A 104 4.89 11.88 13.94
CA THR A 104 4.21 10.72 13.33
C THR A 104 4.35 10.78 11.83
N ILE A 105 4.68 9.64 11.24
CA ILE A 105 4.68 9.38 9.81
C ILE A 105 3.49 8.47 9.52
N TYR A 106 2.62 8.93 8.64
CA TYR A 106 1.45 8.17 8.19
C TYR A 106 1.15 8.52 6.73
N TYR A 107 0.21 7.80 6.13
CA TYR A 107 -0.29 8.14 4.82
C TYR A 107 -1.81 7.98 4.76
N TYR A 108 -2.38 8.49 3.68
CA TYR A 108 -3.80 8.38 3.39
C TYR A 108 -4.03 8.26 1.88
N ILE A 109 -5.20 7.70 1.54
CA ILE A 109 -5.63 7.46 0.17
C ILE A 109 -6.93 8.22 -0.05
N PHE A 110 -6.96 9.09 -1.06
CA PHE A 110 -8.10 9.96 -1.33
C PHE A 110 -8.18 10.35 -2.80
N SER A 111 -9.34 10.85 -3.20
CA SER A 111 -9.58 11.54 -4.47
C SER A 111 -10.26 12.86 -4.12
N ASP A 112 -9.60 13.97 -4.45
CA ASP A 112 -10.09 15.32 -4.16
C ASP A 112 -11.39 15.59 -4.92
N SER A 113 -12.23 16.47 -4.39
CA SER A 113 -13.48 16.89 -5.03
C SER A 113 -13.59 18.41 -5.08
N PRO A 114 -14.17 18.96 -6.16
CA PRO A 114 -14.27 20.40 -6.28
C PRO A 114 -15.15 20.96 -5.16
N SER A 115 -14.65 21.97 -4.48
CA SER A 115 -15.36 22.76 -3.49
C SER A 115 -15.85 24.09 -4.11
N ASN A 116 -16.86 24.69 -3.50
CA ASN A 116 -17.36 26.02 -3.88
C ASN A 116 -16.58 27.15 -3.18
N SER A 117 -15.25 27.02 -3.11
CA SER A 117 -14.39 27.97 -2.42
C SER A 117 -13.88 29.05 -3.37
N SER A 118 -13.80 30.28 -2.87
CA SER A 118 -13.27 31.42 -3.63
C SER A 118 -11.75 31.44 -3.74
N SER A 119 -11.04 30.69 -2.89
CA SER A 119 -9.56 30.70 -2.83
C SER A 119 -8.91 29.51 -3.54
N SER A 120 -9.54 28.34 -3.50
CA SER A 120 -9.06 27.13 -4.18
C SER A 120 -10.23 26.19 -4.44
N ASN A 121 -10.42 25.73 -5.68
CA ASN A 121 -11.46 24.75 -5.98
C ASN A 121 -11.13 23.36 -5.42
N PHE A 122 -9.86 23.04 -5.16
CA PHE A 122 -9.40 21.75 -4.65
C PHE A 122 -8.49 21.99 -3.44
N ASP A 123 -8.61 21.22 -2.36
CA ASP A 123 -7.88 21.49 -1.11
C ASP A 123 -6.64 20.60 -0.92
N GLU A 124 -6.41 19.68 -1.87
CA GLU A 124 -5.36 18.66 -1.92
C GLU A 124 -5.29 17.80 -0.64
N GLY A 125 -6.41 17.71 0.09
CA GLY A 125 -6.45 17.24 1.46
C GLY A 125 -7.41 16.08 1.69
N TYR A 126 -7.55 15.73 2.97
CA TYR A 126 -8.54 14.76 3.45
C TYR A 126 -9.61 15.45 4.30
N SER A 127 -9.78 16.78 4.13
CA SER A 127 -10.68 17.58 4.97
C SER A 127 -12.12 17.07 4.92
N HIS A 128 -12.50 16.44 3.80
CA HIS A 128 -13.78 15.80 3.61
C HIS A 128 -13.64 14.27 3.70
N LEU A 129 -14.26 13.67 4.72
CA LEU A 129 -14.24 12.21 4.90
C LEU A 129 -14.80 11.42 3.70
N SER A 130 -15.65 12.06 2.88
CA SER A 130 -16.22 11.48 1.65
C SER A 130 -15.19 11.27 0.53
N GLU A 131 -14.05 11.95 0.58
CA GLU A 131 -12.97 11.86 -0.42
C GLU A 131 -11.99 10.73 -0.11
N LEU A 132 -11.96 10.27 1.14
CA LEU A 132 -11.10 9.19 1.59
C LEU A 132 -11.59 7.84 1.05
N ALA A 133 -10.63 7.02 0.61
CA ALA A 133 -10.94 5.63 0.31
C ALA A 133 -11.43 4.90 1.57
N ILE A 134 -12.36 3.96 1.42
CA ILE A 134 -12.91 3.16 2.51
C ILE A 134 -12.43 1.72 2.37
N ASN A 135 -11.95 1.14 3.47
CA ASN A 135 -11.62 -0.26 3.53
C ASN A 135 -12.90 -1.10 3.48
N PRO A 136 -13.08 -1.98 2.48
CA PRO A 136 -14.33 -2.72 2.31
C PRO A 136 -14.60 -3.71 3.44
N MET A 137 -13.57 -4.19 4.14
CA MET A 137 -13.68 -5.15 5.23
C MET A 137 -13.94 -4.48 6.58
N SER A 138 -13.12 -3.49 6.94
CA SER A 138 -13.20 -2.83 8.24
C SER A 138 -14.18 -1.67 8.29
N LYS A 139 -14.62 -1.17 7.12
CA LYS A 139 -15.44 0.05 6.96
C LYS A 139 -14.79 1.32 7.51
N LYS A 140 -13.47 1.28 7.70
CA LYS A 140 -12.67 2.42 8.15
C LYS A 140 -12.10 3.19 6.96
N TYR A 141 -11.85 4.47 7.16
CA TYR A 141 -11.20 5.32 6.18
C TYR A 141 -9.71 4.96 6.05
N TYR A 142 -9.18 5.00 4.83
CA TYR A 142 -7.76 4.82 4.54
C TYR A 142 -6.96 6.07 4.92
N ILE A 143 -6.90 6.34 6.22
CA ILE A 143 -6.09 7.39 6.83
C ILE A 143 -5.38 6.88 8.09
N GLY A 144 -4.09 7.18 8.21
CA GLY A 144 -3.27 6.81 9.38
C GLY A 144 -3.19 7.88 10.48
N ALA A 145 -3.83 9.03 10.28
CA ALA A 145 -4.02 10.03 11.33
C ALA A 145 -5.12 9.60 12.30
N ILE A 146 -5.00 9.96 13.58
CA ILE A 146 -6.02 9.66 14.60
C ILE A 146 -7.23 10.57 14.39
N VAL A 147 -8.14 10.14 13.51
CA VAL A 147 -9.46 10.72 13.27
C VAL A 147 -10.54 9.69 13.63
N SER A 148 -11.83 10.03 13.59
CA SER A 148 -12.89 9.03 13.76
C SER A 148 -12.82 7.97 12.64
N ASP A 149 -12.95 6.69 12.99
CA ASP A 149 -12.99 5.55 12.05
C ASP A 149 -11.78 5.42 11.10
N TYR A 150 -10.59 5.74 11.61
CA TYR A 150 -9.32 5.62 10.89
C TYR A 150 -8.71 4.20 10.90
N SER A 151 -7.79 3.96 9.98
CA SER A 151 -7.04 2.70 9.81
C SER A 151 -5.65 2.82 10.46
N PRO A 152 -5.46 2.40 11.73
CA PRO A 152 -4.21 2.58 12.46
C PRO A 152 -3.01 1.89 11.81
N GLU A 153 -3.23 0.88 10.98
CA GLU A 153 -2.22 0.18 10.17
C GLU A 153 -1.52 1.08 9.13
N LEU A 154 -2.05 2.27 8.85
CA LEU A 154 -1.45 3.24 7.93
C LEU A 154 -0.49 4.21 8.66
N ASN A 155 -0.38 4.10 9.97
CA ASN A 155 0.61 4.83 10.77
C ASN A 155 1.96 4.10 10.72
N LEU A 156 2.85 4.55 9.84
CA LEU A 156 4.19 3.98 9.66
C LEU A 156 5.06 4.09 10.91
N SER A 157 4.87 5.13 11.73
CA SER A 157 5.60 5.27 12.99
C SER A 157 5.25 4.19 14.01
N ALA A 158 4.03 3.62 13.96
CA ALA A 158 3.64 2.49 14.82
C ALA A 158 4.47 1.22 14.53
N TYR A 159 5.03 1.11 13.33
CA TYR A 159 5.94 0.04 12.90
C TYR A 159 7.43 0.37 13.16
N GLY A 160 7.72 1.53 13.75
CA GLY A 160 9.09 1.96 14.05
C GLY A 160 9.80 2.66 12.88
N VAL A 161 9.07 3.07 11.84
CA VAL A 161 9.61 3.94 10.78
C VAL A 161 9.86 5.33 11.35
N LYS A 162 11.09 5.82 11.23
CA LYS A 162 11.52 7.14 11.72
C LYS A 162 11.73 8.15 10.60
N LYS A 163 11.95 7.68 9.37
CA LYS A 163 12.16 8.52 8.20
C LYS A 163 11.66 7.81 6.96
N VAL A 164 11.12 8.60 6.04
CA VAL A 164 10.80 8.16 4.68
C VAL A 164 11.57 9.05 3.72
N GLU A 165 12.31 8.45 2.79
CA GLU A 165 13.03 9.18 1.76
C GLU A 165 12.51 8.81 0.37
N PHE A 166 12.46 9.79 -0.51
CA PHE A 166 12.11 9.59 -1.90
C PHE A 166 13.36 9.79 -2.75
N THR A 167 13.75 8.78 -3.53
CA THR A 167 14.96 8.80 -4.36
C THR A 167 14.66 8.39 -5.81
N GLY A 168 15.58 8.68 -6.72
CA GLY A 168 15.42 8.39 -8.15
C GLY A 168 14.70 9.48 -8.96
N TYR A 169 14.37 10.60 -8.32
CA TYR A 169 13.80 11.77 -8.97
C TYR A 169 14.70 13.00 -8.79
N SER A 170 15.09 13.63 -9.91
CA SER A 170 16.18 14.62 -9.94
C SER A 170 15.74 16.08 -10.03
N SER A 171 14.44 16.39 -10.05
CA SER A 171 13.99 17.78 -9.91
C SER A 171 13.94 18.12 -8.42
N SER A 172 14.95 18.86 -7.96
CA SER A 172 14.94 19.53 -6.67
C SER A 172 14.26 20.89 -6.79
N PRO A 173 13.41 21.30 -5.82
CA PRO A 173 12.81 20.45 -4.79
C PRO A 173 11.71 19.60 -5.45
N MET A 174 11.14 18.60 -4.75
CA MET A 174 9.74 18.25 -5.05
C MET A 174 9.00 19.60 -5.16
N PRO A 175 8.21 19.87 -6.21
CA PRO A 175 7.73 21.22 -6.56
C PRO A 175 6.91 21.94 -5.49
N ASN A 176 6.70 21.32 -4.33
CA ASN A 176 6.13 21.93 -3.15
C ASN A 176 7.25 21.92 -2.08
N ASN A 177 7.43 22.99 -1.31
CA ASN A 177 8.25 23.01 -0.09
C ASN A 177 7.74 21.97 0.95
N MET A 178 7.86 20.69 0.64
CA MET A 178 7.25 19.54 1.30
C MET A 178 8.36 18.60 1.78
N GLY A 179 9.37 19.14 2.48
CA GLY A 179 10.41 18.31 3.11
C GLY A 179 9.86 17.17 3.99
N ASN A 180 8.55 17.20 4.29
CA ASN A 180 7.78 16.28 5.10
C ASN A 180 6.64 15.53 4.37
N ARG A 181 6.43 15.68 3.05
CA ARG A 181 5.30 15.04 2.36
C ARG A 181 5.71 14.46 1.00
N ILE A 182 5.18 13.28 0.67
CA ILE A 182 5.37 12.61 -0.62
C ILE A 182 3.97 12.35 -1.19
N ASP A 183 3.73 12.72 -2.44
CA ASP A 183 2.47 12.46 -3.13
C ASP A 183 2.72 11.57 -4.35
N ILE A 184 1.81 10.61 -4.56
CA ILE A 184 1.80 9.70 -5.70
C ILE A 184 0.38 9.68 -6.22
N LEU A 185 0.20 10.10 -7.47
CA LEU A 185 -1.07 10.14 -8.14
C LEU A 185 -1.11 9.13 -9.27
N PHE A 186 -2.28 8.57 -9.52
CA PHE A 186 -2.55 7.67 -10.63
C PHE A 186 -3.69 8.21 -11.47
N ASP A 187 -3.46 8.30 -12.78
CA ASP A 187 -4.54 8.54 -13.73
C ASP A 187 -5.31 7.24 -14.05
N SER A 188 -6.37 7.36 -14.85
CA SER A 188 -7.21 6.22 -15.26
C SER A 188 -6.52 5.24 -16.23
N GLU A 189 -5.31 5.55 -16.70
CA GLU A 189 -4.48 4.68 -17.53
C GLU A 189 -3.39 3.96 -16.71
N GLY A 190 -3.21 4.34 -15.44
CA GLY A 190 -2.19 3.80 -14.55
C GLY A 190 -0.86 4.52 -14.60
N ASN A 191 -0.76 5.64 -15.33
CA ASN A 191 0.43 6.49 -15.32
C ASN A 191 0.61 7.13 -13.94
N VAL A 192 1.86 7.24 -13.51
CA VAL A 192 2.20 7.77 -12.18
C VAL A 192 2.63 9.23 -12.27
N PHE A 193 2.04 10.09 -11.45
CA PHE A 193 2.46 11.47 -11.28
C PHE A 193 2.94 11.72 -9.83
N LEU A 194 3.88 12.64 -9.66
CA LEU A 194 4.48 12.96 -8.35
C LEU A 194 3.99 14.28 -7.75
N ASN A 195 3.17 15.02 -8.49
CA ASN A 195 2.54 16.26 -8.03
C ASN A 195 1.28 16.52 -8.87
N GLU A 196 0.24 17.02 -8.21
CA GLU A 196 -0.98 17.52 -8.84
C GLU A 196 -0.78 18.89 -9.51
N GLY A 197 0.24 19.65 -9.06
CA GLY A 197 0.62 20.95 -9.60
C GLY A 197 0.18 22.11 -8.72
N ILE A 198 1.08 23.08 -8.52
CA ILE A 198 0.94 24.25 -7.62
C ILE A 198 0.09 25.40 -8.19
N ALA A 199 -0.43 25.24 -9.41
CA ALA A 199 -1.13 26.30 -10.11
C ALA A 199 -2.60 25.91 -10.33
N GLY A 200 -3.51 26.79 -9.93
CA GLY A 200 -4.62 27.16 -10.81
C GLY A 200 -5.93 26.42 -10.75
N ASP A 201 -6.32 25.97 -9.58
CA ASP A 201 -7.72 25.67 -9.25
C ASP A 201 -8.48 26.91 -8.77
N SER A 202 -8.03 28.13 -9.07
CA SER A 202 -8.81 29.34 -8.81
C SER A 202 -9.31 29.96 -10.12
N ASN A 203 -10.38 30.73 -10.03
CA ASN A 203 -10.91 31.46 -11.19
C ASN A 203 -9.94 32.50 -11.75
N THR A 204 -8.94 32.93 -10.95
CA THR A 204 -7.99 34.00 -11.31
C THR A 204 -6.71 33.49 -11.97
N ASN A 205 -6.36 32.21 -11.81
CA ASN A 205 -5.17 31.63 -12.44
C ASN A 205 -5.45 30.20 -12.94
N PRO A 206 -6.44 29.97 -13.81
CA PRO A 206 -6.89 28.61 -14.14
C PRO A 206 -5.79 27.75 -14.78
N ASP A 207 -5.58 26.56 -14.24
CA ASP A 207 -4.74 25.51 -14.81
C ASP A 207 -5.63 24.38 -15.32
N ILE A 208 -5.93 24.42 -16.61
CA ILE A 208 -6.81 23.46 -17.28
C ILE A 208 -6.06 22.39 -18.06
N ASN A 209 -4.73 22.48 -18.10
CA ASN A 209 -3.91 21.58 -18.92
C ASN A 209 -3.30 20.51 -18.02
N PRO A 210 -3.75 19.24 -18.05
CA PRO A 210 -3.21 18.17 -17.23
C PRO A 210 -1.71 17.91 -17.47
N LEU A 211 -1.19 18.28 -18.64
CA LEU A 211 0.22 18.07 -19.03
C LEU A 211 1.11 19.30 -18.87
N LYS A 212 0.64 20.33 -18.16
CA LYS A 212 1.48 21.51 -17.86
C LYS A 212 2.72 21.04 -17.08
N ASN A 213 3.88 21.62 -17.39
CA ASN A 213 5.22 21.25 -16.87
C ASN A 213 5.39 21.28 -15.34
N VAL A 214 4.33 21.55 -14.57
CA VAL A 214 4.28 21.49 -13.10
C VAL A 214 3.81 20.13 -12.57
N ARG A 215 3.11 19.33 -13.40
CA ARG A 215 2.72 17.96 -13.08
C ARG A 215 3.78 17.02 -13.60
N HIS A 216 4.46 16.40 -12.66
CA HIS A 216 5.62 15.58 -12.93
C HIS A 216 5.19 14.15 -13.22
N LEU A 217 5.04 13.83 -14.51
CA LEU A 217 4.91 12.46 -14.98
C LEU A 217 6.19 11.68 -14.64
N LEU A 218 6.01 10.51 -14.05
CA LEU A 218 7.08 9.61 -13.71
C LEU A 218 7.65 8.97 -14.98
N THR A 219 8.88 9.33 -15.34
CA THR A 219 9.57 8.80 -16.54
C THR A 219 10.66 7.78 -16.22
N LYS A 220 11.00 7.64 -14.94
CA LYS A 220 12.01 6.71 -14.43
C LYS A 220 11.53 6.09 -13.13
N THR A 221 12.01 4.90 -12.83
CA THR A 221 11.72 4.24 -11.56
C THR A 221 12.22 5.08 -10.39
N VAL A 222 11.34 5.33 -9.43
CA VAL A 222 11.63 6.01 -8.17
C VAL A 222 11.57 5.02 -7.02
N LYS A 223 12.21 5.35 -5.90
CA LYS A 223 12.20 4.51 -4.70
C LYS A 223 11.70 5.30 -3.49
N ILE A 224 10.76 4.72 -2.76
CA ILE A 224 10.41 5.13 -1.40
C ILE A 224 11.21 4.27 -0.43
N ARG A 225 12.08 4.89 0.36
CA ARG A 225 12.87 4.22 1.40
C ARG A 225 12.20 4.41 2.76
N LEU A 226 11.83 3.32 3.41
CA LEU A 226 11.36 3.30 4.79
C LEU A 226 12.53 3.01 5.71
N CYS A 227 12.88 3.94 6.60
CA CYS A 227 14.06 3.87 7.43
C CYS A 227 13.70 3.72 8.92
N LYS A 228 14.40 2.81 9.61
CA LYS A 228 14.25 2.59 11.06
C LYS A 228 15.00 3.64 11.90
N ASP A 229 15.96 4.32 11.30
CA ASP A 229 16.76 5.40 11.88
C ASP A 229 16.58 6.72 11.10
N THR A 230 17.07 7.83 11.66
CA THR A 230 16.99 9.16 11.04
C THR A 230 18.07 9.38 9.98
N THR A 231 19.14 8.58 10.00
CA THR A 231 20.26 8.63 9.06
C THR A 231 19.99 7.84 7.78
N CYS A 232 18.99 6.96 7.77
CA CYS A 232 18.61 6.06 6.68
C CYS A 232 19.79 5.26 6.11
N THR A 233 20.52 4.60 7.01
CA THR A 233 21.60 3.69 6.60
C THR A 233 21.03 2.47 5.86
N ASN A 234 21.77 1.95 4.87
CA ASN A 234 21.27 0.88 4.00
C ASN A 234 20.92 -0.42 4.73
N SER A 235 21.53 -0.70 5.89
CA SER A 235 21.26 -1.89 6.70
C SER A 235 19.95 -1.81 7.52
N ASN A 236 19.37 -0.61 7.64
CA ASN A 236 18.18 -0.34 8.47
C ASN A 236 16.99 0.19 7.65
N CYS A 237 16.94 -0.19 6.38
CA CYS A 237 16.04 0.39 5.41
C CYS A 237 15.42 -0.70 4.52
N ILE A 238 14.16 -0.49 4.14
CA ILE A 238 13.51 -1.24 3.05
C ILE A 238 13.07 -0.22 2.00
N ALA A 239 13.33 -0.50 0.73
CA ALA A 239 12.89 0.35 -0.37
C ALA A 239 11.72 -0.28 -1.11
N ILE A 240 10.87 0.58 -1.64
CA ILE A 240 9.76 0.22 -2.53
C ILE A 240 10.00 0.99 -3.82
N ALA A 241 10.24 0.27 -4.91
CA ALA A 241 10.37 0.85 -6.23
C ALA A 241 9.00 0.99 -6.89
N ILE A 242 8.80 2.11 -7.58
CA ILE A 242 7.62 2.38 -8.39
C ILE A 242 8.10 2.71 -9.80
N SER A 243 7.68 1.93 -10.78
CA SER A 243 7.98 2.17 -12.20
C SER A 243 7.06 3.25 -12.79
N PRO A 244 7.43 3.83 -13.95
CA PRO A 244 6.53 4.69 -14.74
C PRO A 244 5.15 4.10 -15.05
N SER A 245 5.07 2.78 -15.22
CA SER A 245 3.82 2.02 -15.44
C SER A 245 3.02 1.74 -14.17
N GLY A 246 3.51 2.18 -13.01
CA GLY A 246 2.88 1.93 -11.71
C GLY A 246 3.15 0.56 -11.14
N ASP A 247 4.08 -0.22 -11.70
CA ASP A 247 4.52 -1.49 -11.08
C ASP A 247 5.25 -1.20 -9.77
N VAL A 248 4.83 -1.91 -8.72
CA VAL A 248 5.35 -1.72 -7.37
C VAL A 248 6.01 -2.99 -6.86
N GLU A 249 7.28 -2.87 -6.50
CA GLU A 249 8.11 -3.96 -6.02
C GLU A 249 8.95 -3.53 -4.82
N GLN A 250 9.16 -4.46 -3.88
CA GLN A 250 10.10 -4.23 -2.80
C GLN A 250 11.54 -4.44 -3.31
N THR A 251 12.43 -3.51 -2.96
CA THR A 251 13.85 -3.57 -3.32
C THR A 251 14.72 -3.35 -2.10
N GLN A 252 16.01 -3.66 -2.26
CA GLN A 252 17.03 -3.23 -1.32
C GLN A 252 17.23 -1.71 -1.42
N CYS A 253 17.75 -1.09 -0.36
CA CYS A 253 17.95 0.36 -0.33
C CYS A 253 19.14 0.89 -1.14
N PHE A 254 19.89 0.00 -1.81
CA PHE A 254 21.00 0.32 -2.73
C PHE A 254 20.47 0.71 -4.11
#